data_AF-A0A1H9XM39-F1
#
_entry.id   AF-A0A1H9XM39-F1
#
_cell.length_a   1.000
_cell.length_b   1.000
_cell.length_c   1.000
_cell.angle_alpha   90.00
_cell.angle_beta   90.00
_cell.angle_gamma   90.00
#
_symmetry.space_group_name_H-M   'P 1'
#
loop_
_entity.id
_entity.type
_entity.pdbx_description
1 polymer ?
#
loop_
_entity_poly.entity_id
_entity_poly.type
_entity_poly.pdbx_seq_one_letter_code
_entity_poly.pdbx_strand_id
1 'polypeptide(L)'
;MTVAERGVRPGEALLRRQAVYLLGFDQRTRVIAWLRGEWNSASRRPIADVTKLLEARSASVALASTGDGAHLHDFVARSNDTRAELANLNYWAHWIGELGDDQTDDTFMAADDTRAWSGVRLFQHLVNRLDPSSTHLPLNLHTVHSLVASRPTLLRERSASRDALAGALDILTSGDVLTGDGRNQVTGLRYALRLAAR
;
A
#
# COMPACT_ATOMS: atom_id res chain seq x y z
N MET A 1 0.66 24.93 -3.30
CA MET A 1 -0.13 23.92 -2.56
C MET A 1 -1.62 23.98 -2.91
N THR A 2 -2.05 24.95 -3.73
CA THR A 2 -3.47 25.23 -4.03
C THR A 2 -4.29 24.06 -4.55
N VAL A 3 -3.74 23.16 -5.37
CA VAL A 3 -4.47 21.98 -5.87
C VAL A 3 -4.70 20.96 -4.75
N ALA A 4 -3.67 20.69 -3.94
CA ALA A 4 -3.81 19.81 -2.79
C ALA A 4 -4.81 20.40 -1.80
N GLU A 5 -4.76 21.70 -1.51
CA GLU A 5 -5.68 22.38 -0.59
C GLU A 5 -7.13 22.46 -1.08
N ARG A 6 -7.38 22.53 -2.40
CA ARG A 6 -8.72 22.75 -2.98
C ARG A 6 -9.48 21.47 -3.33
N GLY A 7 -8.79 20.36 -3.55
CA GLY A 7 -9.34 19.12 -4.11
C GLY A 7 -10.27 18.30 -3.19
N VAL A 8 -11.11 18.95 -2.38
CA VAL A 8 -12.07 18.31 -1.45
C VAL A 8 -13.38 17.92 -2.18
N ARG A 9 -13.52 18.25 -3.47
CA ARG A 9 -14.69 17.92 -4.28
C ARG A 9 -14.61 16.47 -4.80
N PRO A 10 -15.73 15.73 -4.89
CA PRO A 10 -15.74 14.33 -5.33
C PRO A 10 -15.05 14.05 -6.68
N GLY A 11 -15.08 15.00 -7.64
CA GLY A 11 -14.39 14.88 -8.93
C GLY A 11 -12.91 15.29 -8.93
N GLU A 12 -12.38 15.80 -7.82
CA GLU A 12 -10.99 16.26 -7.68
C GLU A 12 -10.17 15.36 -6.74
N ALA A 13 -10.78 14.31 -6.17
CA ALA A 13 -10.14 13.43 -5.20
C ALA A 13 -8.88 12.75 -5.76
N LEU A 14 -8.93 12.24 -7.00
CA LEU A 14 -7.77 11.64 -7.67
C LEU A 14 -6.63 12.65 -7.85
N LEU A 15 -6.96 13.84 -8.36
CA LEU A 15 -5.99 14.92 -8.56
C LEU A 15 -5.37 15.37 -7.23
N ARG A 16 -6.17 15.46 -6.16
CA ARG A 16 -5.68 15.77 -4.82
C ARG A 16 -4.70 14.72 -4.32
N ARG A 17 -4.99 13.43 -4.51
CA ARG A 17 -4.07 12.35 -4.10
C ARG A 17 -2.74 12.41 -4.85
N GLN A 18 -2.78 12.68 -6.15
CA GLN A 18 -1.57 12.89 -6.96
C GLN A 18 -0.80 14.12 -6.47
N ALA A 19 -1.49 15.22 -6.15
CA ALA A 19 -0.86 16.42 -5.60
C ALA A 19 -0.21 16.15 -4.23
N VAL A 20 -0.90 15.42 -3.33
CA VAL A 20 -0.36 15.03 -2.01
C VAL A 20 0.86 14.12 -2.16
N TYR A 21 0.82 13.14 -3.08
CA TYR A 21 1.97 12.29 -3.39
C TYR A 21 3.18 13.13 -3.83
N LEU A 22 2.99 14.08 -4.74
CA LEU A 22 4.06 14.97 -5.20
C LEU A 22 4.64 15.85 -4.09
N LEU A 23 3.84 16.24 -3.10
CA LEU A 23 4.31 16.97 -1.92
C LEU A 23 5.23 16.13 -1.02
N GLY A 24 5.18 14.80 -1.09
CA GLY A 24 6.12 13.92 -0.38
C GLY A 24 7.59 14.08 -0.81
N PHE A 25 7.84 14.72 -1.96
CA PHE A 25 9.18 15.02 -2.45
C PHE A 25 9.64 16.45 -2.08
N ASP A 26 8.79 17.24 -1.43
CA ASP A 26 9.05 18.64 -1.08
C ASP A 26 9.51 18.75 0.38
N GLN A 27 10.80 18.97 0.57
CA GLN A 27 11.44 18.97 1.90
C GLN A 27 11.26 20.29 2.68
N ARG A 28 10.45 21.24 2.20
CA ARG A 28 10.20 22.49 2.93
C ARG A 28 9.40 22.21 4.21
N THR A 29 9.86 22.72 5.36
CA THR A 29 9.22 22.51 6.68
C THR A 29 7.72 22.78 6.69
N ARG A 30 7.26 23.83 5.98
CA ARG A 30 5.82 24.17 5.87
C ARG A 30 4.99 23.07 5.19
N VAL A 31 5.57 22.34 4.24
CA VAL A 31 4.88 21.25 3.51
C VAL A 31 4.80 20.02 4.40
N ILE A 32 5.91 19.67 5.06
CA ILE A 32 5.93 18.58 6.04
C ILE A 32 4.92 18.84 7.17
N ALA A 33 4.88 20.06 7.71
CA ALA A 33 3.91 20.46 8.73
C ALA A 33 2.47 20.34 8.23
N TRP A 34 2.21 20.74 6.98
CA TRP A 34 0.89 20.58 6.36
C TRP A 34 0.51 19.09 6.19
N LEU A 35 1.42 18.25 5.68
CA LEU A 35 1.21 16.80 5.54
C LEU A 35 0.89 16.13 6.88
N ARG A 36 1.57 16.53 7.96
CA ARG A 36 1.24 16.07 9.33
C ARG A 36 -0.16 16.52 9.75
N GLY A 37 -0.57 17.73 9.41
CA GLY A 37 -1.93 18.22 9.61
C GLY A 37 -2.97 17.36 8.89
N GLU A 38 -2.71 17.01 7.64
CA GLU A 38 -3.58 16.14 6.83
C GLU A 38 -3.68 14.74 7.44
N TRP A 39 -2.54 14.14 7.83
CA TRP A 39 -2.51 12.86 8.53
C TRP A 39 -3.32 12.92 9.83
N ASN A 40 -3.08 13.92 10.68
CA ASN A 40 -3.80 14.09 11.95
C ASN A 40 -5.31 14.25 11.75
N SER A 41 -5.72 14.91 10.67
CA SER A 41 -7.14 15.04 10.31
C SER A 41 -7.74 13.70 9.89
N ALA A 42 -7.03 12.95 9.04
CA ALA A 42 -7.47 11.67 8.52
C ALA A 42 -7.47 10.56 9.60
N SER A 43 -6.42 10.48 10.43
CA SER A 43 -6.23 9.42 11.42
C SER A 43 -7.22 9.47 12.58
N ARG A 44 -7.79 10.64 12.88
CA ARG A 44 -8.86 10.79 13.90
C ARG A 44 -10.21 10.25 13.45
N ARG A 45 -10.41 10.03 12.15
CA ARG A 45 -11.69 9.57 11.60
C ARG A 45 -11.66 8.04 11.41
N PRO A 46 -12.76 7.34 11.66
CA PRO A 46 -12.87 5.94 11.25
C PRO A 46 -12.75 5.85 9.73
N ILE A 47 -12.13 4.78 9.24
CA ILE A 47 -12.11 4.46 7.81
C ILE A 47 -13.49 3.92 7.46
N ALA A 48 -14.41 4.83 7.14
CA ALA A 48 -15.81 4.50 6.82
C ALA A 48 -16.01 4.18 5.33
N ASP A 49 -15.12 4.67 4.46
CA ASP A 49 -15.19 4.51 3.02
C ASP A 49 -13.79 4.56 2.37
N VAL A 50 -13.75 4.28 1.06
CA VAL A 50 -12.52 4.28 0.23
C VAL A 50 -11.86 5.66 0.22
N THR A 51 -12.64 6.74 0.19
CA THR A 51 -12.09 8.10 0.17
C THR A 51 -11.31 8.38 1.45
N LYS A 52 -11.85 8.03 2.62
CA LYS A 52 -11.19 8.18 3.92
C LYS A 52 -9.97 7.28 4.05
N LEU A 53 -10.05 6.05 3.55
CA LEU A 53 -8.90 5.16 3.47
C LEU A 53 -7.76 5.82 2.67
N LEU A 54 -8.07 6.37 1.51
CA LEU A 54 -7.06 6.95 0.63
C LEU A 54 -6.53 8.31 1.09
N GLU A 55 -7.33 9.13 1.77
CA GLU A 55 -6.84 10.35 2.44
C GLU A 55 -5.75 10.00 3.46
N ALA A 56 -6.02 9.01 4.32
CA ALA A 56 -5.05 8.54 5.31
C ALA A 56 -3.82 7.94 4.63
N ARG A 57 -4.01 7.06 3.64
CA ARG A 57 -2.93 6.43 2.88
C ARG A 57 -2.03 7.44 2.17
N SER A 58 -2.61 8.42 1.48
CA SER A 58 -1.86 9.42 0.73
C SER A 58 -1.00 10.28 1.66
N ALA A 59 -1.55 10.71 2.80
CA ALA A 59 -0.80 11.48 3.79
C ALA A 59 0.35 10.65 4.42
N SER A 60 0.10 9.39 4.78
CA SER A 60 1.13 8.52 5.36
C SER A 60 2.25 8.18 4.36
N VAL A 61 1.92 7.93 3.09
CA VAL A 61 2.90 7.68 2.01
C VAL A 61 3.74 8.93 1.73
N ALA A 62 3.12 10.12 1.69
CA ALA A 62 3.84 11.36 1.50
C ALA A 62 4.79 11.65 2.67
N LEU A 63 4.36 11.43 3.92
CA LEU A 63 5.21 11.57 5.11
C LEU A 63 6.36 10.56 5.11
N ALA A 64 6.11 9.30 4.74
CA ALA A 64 7.15 8.29 4.58
C ALA A 64 8.21 8.72 3.54
N SER A 65 7.80 9.38 2.46
CA SER A 65 8.70 9.93 1.43
C SER A 65 9.58 11.08 1.95
N THR A 66 9.16 11.75 3.03
CA THR A 66 9.96 12.77 3.74
C THR A 66 10.85 12.18 4.84
N GLY A 67 10.87 10.85 5.02
CA GLY A 67 11.63 10.15 6.06
C GLY A 67 10.82 9.85 7.33
N ASP A 68 9.57 10.29 7.42
CA ASP A 68 8.69 10.10 8.58
C ASP A 68 7.81 8.85 8.38
N GLY A 69 8.41 7.67 8.62
CA GLY A 69 7.77 6.36 8.36
C GLY A 69 6.77 5.90 9.42
N ALA A 70 6.73 6.53 10.60
CA ALA A 70 5.88 6.09 11.71
C ALA A 70 4.38 6.09 11.34
N HIS A 71 3.94 7.12 10.61
CA HIS A 71 2.56 7.24 10.16
C HIS A 71 2.13 6.15 9.19
N LEU A 72 3.07 5.54 8.46
CA LEU A 72 2.75 4.44 7.57
C LEU A 72 2.50 3.14 8.34
N HIS A 73 3.20 2.92 9.45
CA HIS A 73 2.88 1.81 10.37
C HIS A 73 1.49 1.99 10.99
N ASP A 74 1.16 3.21 11.45
CA ASP A 74 -0.16 3.52 12.00
C ASP A 74 -1.28 3.32 10.97
N PHE A 75 -1.04 3.70 9.72
CA PHE A 75 -1.98 3.48 8.63
C PHE A 75 -2.27 1.98 8.43
N VAL A 76 -1.22 1.16 8.31
CA VAL A 76 -1.34 -0.29 8.12
C VAL A 76 -2.10 -0.95 9.27
N ALA A 77 -1.79 -0.57 10.52
CA ALA A 77 -2.48 -1.10 11.69
C ALA A 77 -3.99 -0.81 11.70
N ARG A 78 -4.41 0.28 11.04
CA ARG A 78 -5.82 0.69 10.92
C ARG A 78 -6.52 0.14 9.67
N SER A 79 -5.77 -0.35 8.68
CA SER A 79 -6.30 -0.84 7.40
C SER A 79 -6.37 -2.36 7.32
N ASN A 80 -6.51 -3.05 8.46
CA ASN A 80 -6.50 -4.52 8.55
C ASN A 80 -7.88 -5.18 8.31
N ASP A 81 -8.87 -4.41 7.86
CA ASP A 81 -10.18 -4.93 7.46
C ASP A 81 -10.16 -5.35 5.98
N THR A 82 -10.87 -6.43 5.64
CA THR A 82 -10.91 -7.01 4.30
C THR A 82 -11.31 -6.02 3.20
N ARG A 83 -12.23 -5.08 3.48
CA ARG A 83 -12.67 -4.06 2.51
C ARG A 83 -11.59 -3.01 2.28
N ALA A 84 -10.90 -2.57 3.33
CA ALA A 84 -9.75 -1.67 3.21
C ALA A 84 -8.58 -2.32 2.44
N GLU A 85 -8.27 -3.59 2.74
CA GLU A 85 -7.24 -4.35 2.03
C GLU A 85 -7.57 -4.48 0.54
N LEU A 86 -8.80 -4.86 0.20
CA LEU A 86 -9.27 -4.97 -1.17
C LEU A 86 -9.20 -3.64 -1.92
N ALA A 87 -9.66 -2.55 -1.30
CA ALA A 87 -9.56 -1.21 -1.89
C ALA A 87 -8.11 -0.79 -2.14
N ASN A 88 -7.19 -1.09 -1.23
CA ASN A 88 -5.76 -0.86 -1.42
C ASN A 88 -5.18 -1.71 -2.56
N LEU A 89 -5.60 -2.98 -2.70
CA LEU A 89 -5.17 -3.84 -3.81
C LEU A 89 -5.67 -3.32 -5.16
N ASN A 90 -6.95 -2.95 -5.27
CA ASN A 90 -7.52 -2.38 -6.48
C ASN A 90 -6.84 -1.04 -6.83
N TYR A 91 -6.59 -0.18 -5.84
CA TYR A 91 -5.83 1.05 -6.03
C TYR A 91 -4.43 0.79 -6.63
N TRP A 92 -3.69 -0.16 -6.06
CA TRP A 92 -2.36 -0.52 -6.54
C TRP A 92 -2.39 -1.12 -7.95
N ALA A 93 -3.34 -2.01 -8.22
CA ALA A 93 -3.52 -2.63 -9.53
C ALA A 93 -3.86 -1.59 -10.61
N HIS A 94 -4.67 -0.59 -10.30
CA HIS A 94 -4.90 0.55 -11.19
C HIS A 94 -3.62 1.38 -11.37
N TRP A 95 -2.94 1.74 -10.28
CA TRP A 95 -1.73 2.58 -10.33
C TRP A 95 -0.61 1.99 -11.18
N ILE A 96 -0.43 0.66 -11.16
CA ILE A 96 0.60 -0.02 -11.93
C ILE A 96 0.14 -0.42 -13.34
N GLY A 97 -1.10 -0.07 -13.72
CA GLY A 97 -1.70 -0.32 -15.02
C GLY A 97 -2.04 -1.80 -15.27
N GLU A 98 -2.48 -2.52 -14.24
CA GLU A 98 -3.01 -3.89 -14.36
C GLU A 98 -4.53 -3.95 -14.53
N LEU A 99 -5.25 -2.94 -14.04
CA LEU A 99 -6.65 -2.74 -14.45
C LEU A 99 -6.71 -2.21 -15.88
N GLY A 100 -7.63 -2.77 -16.68
CA GLY A 100 -7.74 -2.54 -18.12
C GLY A 100 -8.45 -1.26 -18.56
N ASP A 101 -9.00 -0.45 -17.65
CA ASP A 101 -9.77 0.75 -17.98
C ASP A 101 -9.27 1.99 -17.21
N ASP A 102 -9.38 3.17 -17.86
CA ASP A 102 -9.15 4.48 -17.24
C ASP A 102 -10.20 4.73 -16.15
N GLN A 103 -9.84 4.43 -14.91
CA GLN A 103 -10.71 4.66 -13.77
C GLN A 103 -10.83 6.16 -13.50
N THR A 104 -12.03 6.72 -13.74
CA THR A 104 -12.30 8.16 -13.61
C THR A 104 -12.73 8.60 -12.20
N ASP A 105 -13.09 7.65 -11.34
CA ASP A 105 -13.48 7.88 -9.95
C ASP A 105 -13.01 6.74 -9.03
N ASP A 106 -13.41 6.76 -7.75
CA ASP A 106 -12.98 5.78 -6.73
C ASP A 106 -13.83 4.51 -6.67
N THR A 107 -14.89 4.40 -7.46
CA THR A 107 -15.89 3.32 -7.32
C THR A 107 -15.27 1.95 -7.61
N PHE A 108 -14.31 1.87 -8.52
CA PHE A 108 -13.59 0.64 -8.86
C PHE A 108 -12.83 0.04 -7.67
N MET A 109 -12.43 0.86 -6.70
CA MET A 109 -11.70 0.35 -5.54
C MET A 109 -12.62 -0.44 -4.61
N ALA A 110 -13.90 -0.12 -4.60
CA ALA A 110 -14.93 -0.87 -3.88
C ALA A 110 -15.41 -2.13 -4.64
N ALA A 111 -14.87 -2.41 -5.83
CA ALA A 111 -15.25 -3.59 -6.60
C ALA A 111 -14.71 -4.85 -5.92
N ASP A 112 -15.63 -5.75 -5.56
CA ASP A 112 -15.31 -7.05 -4.96
C ASP A 112 -14.74 -8.06 -5.97
N ASP A 113 -14.85 -7.77 -7.28
CA ASP A 113 -14.33 -8.65 -8.32
C ASP A 113 -12.83 -8.43 -8.56
N THR A 114 -12.03 -9.18 -7.82
CA THR A 114 -10.58 -9.26 -8.05
C THR A 114 -10.21 -9.99 -9.35
N ARG A 115 -11.14 -10.64 -10.08
CA ARG A 115 -10.80 -11.33 -11.34
C ARG A 115 -10.50 -10.39 -12.50
N ALA A 116 -10.82 -9.10 -12.36
CA ALA A 116 -10.59 -8.08 -13.40
C ALA A 116 -9.10 -7.83 -13.72
N TRP A 117 -8.17 -8.28 -12.86
CA TRP A 117 -6.73 -8.18 -13.05
C TRP A 117 -6.04 -9.45 -12.53
N SER A 118 -4.85 -9.81 -13.01
CA SER A 118 -4.21 -11.10 -12.68
C SER A 118 -3.52 -11.13 -11.31
N GLY A 119 -2.99 -9.98 -10.88
CA GLY A 119 -2.11 -9.80 -9.74
C GLY A 119 -0.65 -10.11 -10.00
N VAL A 120 -0.28 -10.61 -11.19
CA VAL A 120 1.10 -10.98 -11.52
C VAL A 120 2.01 -9.75 -11.59
N ARG A 121 1.57 -8.68 -12.27
CA ARG A 121 2.37 -7.46 -12.39
C ARG A 121 2.49 -6.75 -11.05
N LEU A 122 1.40 -6.67 -10.29
CA LEU A 122 1.41 -6.11 -8.95
C LEU A 122 2.32 -6.91 -8.01
N PHE A 123 2.24 -8.24 -8.04
CA PHE A 123 3.10 -9.10 -7.22
C PHE A 123 4.58 -8.86 -7.51
N GLN A 124 4.98 -8.90 -8.79
CA GLN A 124 6.34 -8.60 -9.22
C GLN A 124 6.78 -7.19 -8.77
N HIS A 125 5.91 -6.20 -8.91
CA HIS A 125 6.18 -4.82 -8.53
C HIS A 125 6.46 -4.68 -7.03
N LEU A 126 5.62 -5.28 -6.19
CA LEU A 126 5.72 -5.14 -4.74
C LEU A 126 6.87 -5.94 -4.15
N VAL A 127 7.14 -7.15 -4.65
CA VAL A 127 8.28 -7.98 -4.20
C VAL A 127 9.59 -7.22 -4.38
N ASN A 128 9.76 -6.53 -5.50
CA ASN A 128 10.95 -5.71 -5.77
C ASN A 128 11.07 -4.46 -4.87
N ARG A 129 10.06 -4.17 -4.03
CA ARG A 129 10.05 -3.04 -3.08
C ARG A 129 10.05 -3.48 -1.61
N LEU A 130 10.30 -4.76 -1.34
CA LEU A 130 10.53 -5.29 0.00
C LEU A 130 11.98 -5.00 0.41
N ASP A 131 12.28 -3.73 0.61
CA ASP A 131 13.60 -3.21 0.99
C ASP A 131 13.62 -2.85 2.49
N PRO A 132 14.48 -3.47 3.33
CA PRO A 132 14.63 -3.16 4.75
C PRO A 132 14.92 -1.69 5.06
N SER A 133 15.55 -0.97 4.14
CA SER A 133 15.93 0.45 4.31
C SER A 133 14.80 1.41 3.94
N SER A 134 13.74 0.92 3.31
CA SER A 134 12.65 1.76 2.80
C SER A 134 11.65 2.12 3.90
N THR A 135 11.34 3.40 4.02
CA THR A 135 10.22 3.89 4.84
C THR A 135 8.85 3.38 4.36
N HIS A 136 8.77 2.83 3.15
CA HIS A 136 7.55 2.27 2.56
C HIS A 136 7.39 0.76 2.80
N LEU A 137 8.39 0.11 3.42
CA LEU A 137 8.37 -1.32 3.72
C LEU A 137 7.06 -1.79 4.39
N PRO A 138 6.50 -1.09 5.41
CA PRO A 138 5.30 -1.57 6.10
C PRO A 138 4.11 -1.72 5.17
N LEU A 139 3.88 -0.72 4.30
CA LEU A 139 2.78 -0.76 3.33
C LEU A 139 3.03 -1.82 2.25
N ASN A 140 4.25 -1.94 1.75
CA ASN A 140 4.59 -2.90 0.71
C ASN A 140 4.43 -4.34 1.22
N LEU A 141 4.98 -4.64 2.41
CA LEU A 141 4.87 -5.95 3.04
C LEU A 141 3.42 -6.33 3.31
N HIS A 142 2.65 -5.40 3.89
CA HIS A 142 1.22 -5.61 4.14
C HIS A 142 0.46 -5.86 2.83
N THR A 143 0.72 -5.07 1.79
CA THR A 143 0.07 -5.24 0.49
C THR A 143 0.42 -6.59 -0.16
N VAL A 144 1.69 -7.05 -0.09
CA VAL A 144 2.08 -8.39 -0.57
C VAL A 144 1.36 -9.49 0.22
N HIS A 145 1.28 -9.34 1.54
CA HIS A 145 0.58 -10.28 2.41
C HIS A 145 -0.91 -10.41 2.02
N SER A 146 -1.64 -9.30 1.90
CA SER A 146 -3.05 -9.31 1.50
C SER A 146 -3.24 -9.79 0.06
N LEU A 147 -2.31 -9.49 -0.85
CA LEU A 147 -2.33 -10.00 -2.23
C LEU A 147 -2.19 -11.53 -2.28
N VAL A 148 -1.22 -12.10 -1.55
CA VAL A 148 -1.01 -13.54 -1.50
C VAL A 148 -2.17 -14.25 -0.81
N ALA A 149 -2.70 -13.67 0.27
CA ALA A 149 -3.86 -14.21 0.98
C ALA A 149 -5.11 -14.27 0.08
N SER A 150 -5.35 -13.23 -0.73
CA SER A 150 -6.46 -13.19 -1.70
C SER A 150 -6.19 -14.02 -2.95
N ARG A 151 -4.93 -14.24 -3.33
CA ARG A 151 -4.53 -14.95 -4.56
C ARG A 151 -3.38 -15.93 -4.33
N PRO A 152 -3.60 -17.06 -3.64
CA PRO A 152 -2.56 -18.06 -3.41
C PRO A 152 -1.99 -18.67 -4.72
N THR A 153 -2.74 -18.57 -5.82
CA THR A 153 -2.32 -19.02 -7.16
C THR A 153 -1.04 -18.35 -7.66
N LEU A 154 -0.75 -17.13 -7.20
CA LEU A 154 0.49 -16.40 -7.54
C LEU A 154 1.76 -17.14 -7.09
N LEU A 155 1.64 -18.04 -6.12
CA LEU A 155 2.77 -18.82 -5.61
C LEU A 155 2.85 -20.24 -6.18
N ARG A 156 1.82 -20.71 -6.89
CA ARG A 156 1.72 -22.13 -7.31
C ARG A 156 2.82 -22.51 -8.29
N GLU A 157 3.05 -21.69 -9.30
CA GLU A 157 4.11 -21.92 -10.27
C GLU A 157 5.42 -21.32 -9.77
N ARG A 158 6.53 -22.03 -10.03
CA ARG A 158 7.84 -21.47 -9.77
C ARG A 158 8.09 -20.32 -10.74
N SER A 159 8.42 -19.16 -10.21
CA SER A 159 8.66 -17.95 -10.98
C SER A 159 9.79 -17.13 -10.36
N ALA A 160 10.41 -16.25 -11.15
CA ALA A 160 11.43 -15.33 -10.63
C ALA A 160 10.90 -14.46 -9.48
N SER A 161 9.63 -14.05 -9.54
CA SER A 161 8.99 -13.26 -8.47
C SER A 161 8.76 -14.07 -7.20
N ARG A 162 8.47 -15.37 -7.30
CA ARG A 162 8.37 -16.26 -6.13
C ARG A 162 9.74 -16.44 -5.46
N ASP A 163 10.78 -16.68 -6.26
CA ASP A 163 12.15 -16.85 -5.75
C ASP A 163 12.66 -15.51 -5.14
N ALA A 164 12.33 -14.38 -5.76
CA ALA A 164 12.62 -13.04 -5.22
C ALA A 164 11.87 -12.77 -3.90
N LEU A 165 10.60 -13.19 -3.77
CA LEU A 165 9.86 -13.08 -2.51
C LEU A 165 10.56 -13.88 -1.41
N ALA A 166 10.96 -15.12 -1.67
CA ALA A 166 11.66 -15.94 -0.69
C ALA A 166 12.94 -15.25 -0.20
N GLY A 167 13.77 -14.75 -1.14
CA GLY A 167 14.99 -14.01 -0.80
C GLY A 167 14.73 -12.75 0.01
N ALA A 168 13.71 -11.95 -0.35
CA ALA A 168 13.34 -10.75 0.38
C ALA A 168 12.90 -11.06 1.82
N LEU A 169 12.12 -12.12 2.04
CA LEU A 169 11.66 -12.53 3.38
C LEU A 169 12.81 -13.01 4.27
N ASP A 170 13.83 -13.63 3.68
CA ASP A 170 15.04 -14.03 4.39
C ASP A 170 15.83 -12.82 4.89
N ILE A 171 16.06 -11.84 4.00
CA ILE A 171 16.71 -10.58 4.37
C ILE A 171 15.92 -9.86 5.48
N LEU A 172 14.59 -9.75 5.34
CA LEU A 172 13.74 -9.08 6.31
C LEU A 172 13.74 -9.77 7.68
N THR A 173 13.91 -11.09 7.73
CA THR A 173 13.99 -11.82 9.01
C THR A 173 15.35 -11.66 9.69
N SER A 174 16.42 -11.52 8.91
CA SER A 174 17.76 -11.31 9.46
C SER A 174 17.96 -9.91 10.06
N GLY A 175 17.14 -8.93 9.65
CA GLY A 175 17.18 -7.57 10.19
C GLY A 175 16.23 -7.33 11.36
N ASP A 176 16.53 -6.32 12.18
CA ASP A 176 15.66 -5.85 13.28
C ASP A 176 14.79 -4.65 12.85
N VAL A 177 14.25 -4.72 11.63
CA VAL A 177 13.46 -3.62 11.01
C VAL A 177 11.95 -3.80 11.11
N LEU A 178 11.50 -4.98 11.56
CA LEU A 178 10.10 -5.36 11.55
C LEU A 178 9.42 -5.08 12.89
N THR A 179 8.20 -4.56 12.83
CA THR A 179 7.28 -4.55 13.99
C THR A 179 6.76 -5.97 14.28
N GLY A 180 6.06 -6.14 15.40
CA GLY A 180 5.39 -7.41 15.72
C GLY A 180 4.43 -7.87 14.61
N ASP A 181 3.64 -6.94 14.07
CA ASP A 181 2.73 -7.20 12.94
C ASP A 181 3.49 -7.58 11.66
N GLY A 182 4.57 -6.85 11.34
CA GLY A 182 5.42 -7.18 10.19
C GLY A 182 6.03 -8.58 10.29
N ARG A 183 6.45 -9.00 11.48
CA ARG A 183 6.94 -10.39 11.71
C ARG A 183 5.85 -11.43 11.49
N ASN A 184 4.60 -11.16 11.89
CA ASN A 184 3.48 -12.06 11.64
C ASN A 184 3.19 -12.17 10.13
N GLN A 185 3.20 -11.06 9.40
CA GLN A 185 3.02 -11.04 7.95
C GLN A 185 4.12 -11.83 7.22
N VAL A 186 5.39 -11.64 7.60
CA VAL A 186 6.53 -12.43 7.06
C VAL A 186 6.35 -13.92 7.34
N THR A 187 5.90 -14.27 8.54
CA THR A 187 5.63 -15.67 8.92
C THR A 187 4.53 -16.28 8.07
N GLY A 188 3.42 -15.55 7.86
CA GLY A 188 2.32 -15.97 7.00
C GLY A 188 2.75 -16.19 5.55
N LEU A 189 3.54 -15.26 4.99
CA LEU A 189 4.09 -15.38 3.63
C LEU A 189 5.04 -16.57 3.47
N ARG A 190 5.92 -16.81 4.45
CA ARG A 190 6.80 -17.99 4.46
C ARG A 190 6.01 -19.29 4.54
N TYR A 191 4.93 -19.30 5.33
CA TYR A 191 4.04 -20.45 5.40
C TYR A 191 3.35 -20.71 4.04
N ALA A 192 2.83 -19.66 3.39
CA ALA A 192 2.22 -19.76 2.07
C ALA A 192 3.21 -20.29 1.00
N LEU A 193 4.47 -19.81 1.01
CA LEU A 193 5.53 -20.31 0.12
C LEU A 193 5.82 -21.81 0.31
N ARG A 194 5.82 -22.29 1.56
CA ARG A 194 6.00 -23.72 1.87
C ARG A 194 4.82 -24.56 1.41
N LEU A 195 3.60 -24.06 1.55
CA LEU A 195 2.41 -24.76 1.05
C LEU A 195 2.44 -24.88 -0.47
N ALA A 196 2.84 -23.83 -1.19
CA ALA A 196 2.94 -23.83 -2.64
C ALA A 196 4.16 -24.59 -3.20
N ALA A 197 5.05 -25.12 -2.34
CA ALA A 197 6.17 -25.97 -2.72
C ALA A 197 5.84 -27.47 -2.65
N ARG A 198 4.65 -27.82 -2.15
CA ARG A 198 4.12 -29.18 -2.08
C ARG A 198 3.32 -29.49 -3.35
#